data_AF-A0A955JPY0-F1
#
_entry.id   AF-A0A955JPY0-F1
#
_cell.length_a   1.000
_cell.length_b   1.000
_cell.length_c   1.000
_cell.angle_alpha   90.00
_cell.angle_beta   90.00
_cell.angle_gamma   90.00
#
_symmetry.space_group_name_H-M   'P 1'
#
loop_
_entity.id
_entity.type
_entity.pdbx_description
1 polymer ?
#
loop_
_entity_poly.entity_id
_entity_poly.type
_entity_poly.pdbx_seq_one_letter_code
_entity_poly.pdbx_strand_id
1 'polypeptide(L)'
;MNAINRMIRISLAGFIAFSSLLMVVMPHKVLAFSGGTGTSSDPYQISTPAELASLSSYLGAGNSSKYFELANDINLDVAPYNTGSGWTPIGNNSSQFNANFDGNGHTISGLYINRPSSSRMGLFGYVTGNGVVKNVTLANVNITGYEYTGGLIGYYNSTSTVENTYVSGTVTGGGSNGGIGGVIGWCHTSAGTIRHSTSSADITGTTRTGGLVGYAYCPIEESASTGNVNTTSVVGWSGGLTGANVGGILNSYATGDVIGPTGGSKFGGLVGGNFSTITNAYSTGPVTVPSGSNIGGLVGYSSGGSATNAFWDS
;
A
#
# COMPACT_ATOMS: atom_id res chain seq x y z
N MET A 1 49.00 2.26 88.45
CA MET A 1 48.41 2.03 87.11
C MET A 1 46.90 2.11 87.22
N ASN A 2 46.35 3.20 86.66
CA ASN A 2 44.99 3.47 86.13
C ASN A 2 43.78 2.89 86.88
N ALA A 3 43.01 3.65 87.67
CA ALA A 3 42.06 4.74 87.30
C ALA A 3 40.62 4.26 86.98
N ILE A 4 39.71 4.61 87.90
CA ILE A 4 38.38 5.23 87.68
C ILE A 4 37.18 4.33 87.26
N ASN A 5 36.41 3.91 88.27
CA ASN A 5 35.00 4.23 88.58
C ASN A 5 33.97 4.63 87.48
N ARG A 6 32.73 4.13 87.73
CA ARG A 6 31.37 4.61 87.31
C ARG A 6 30.86 4.16 85.93
N MET A 7 29.57 3.86 85.67
CA MET A 7 28.30 3.67 86.41
C MET A 7 27.21 3.44 85.31
N ILE A 8 26.18 2.63 85.61
CA ILE A 8 24.74 2.91 85.37
C ILE A 8 24.08 2.76 83.95
N ARG A 9 23.10 1.83 83.93
CA ARG A 9 21.72 1.77 83.32
C ARG A 9 21.46 1.61 81.81
N ILE A 10 20.86 0.44 81.50
CA ILE A 10 19.48 0.14 81.01
C ILE A 10 18.84 1.01 79.88
N SER A 11 18.19 0.28 78.96
CA SER A 11 17.21 0.65 77.91
C SER A 11 17.83 1.06 76.56
N LEU A 12 17.28 0.76 75.38
CA LEU A 12 15.89 0.60 74.96
C LEU A 12 15.86 -0.16 73.62
N ALA A 13 14.74 -0.82 73.33
CA ALA A 13 14.46 -1.53 72.08
C ALA A 13 14.66 -0.69 70.81
N GLY A 14 15.14 -1.33 69.73
CA GLY A 14 15.20 -0.77 68.39
C GLY A 14 14.91 -1.85 67.35
N PHE A 15 13.62 -2.06 67.05
CA PHE A 15 13.16 -2.82 65.89
C PHE A 15 13.46 -2.00 64.63
N ILE A 16 14.43 -2.41 63.82
CA ILE A 16 14.63 -1.85 62.49
C ILE A 16 13.70 -2.60 61.55
N ALA A 17 12.53 -2.02 61.28
CA ALA A 17 11.69 -2.46 60.18
C ALA A 17 12.36 -2.04 58.87
N PHE A 18 12.96 -3.00 58.16
CA PHE A 18 13.23 -2.82 56.73
C PHE A 18 11.88 -2.80 56.02
N SER A 19 11.34 -1.61 55.76
CA SER A 19 10.25 -1.49 54.78
C SER A 19 10.86 -1.86 53.42
N SER A 20 10.57 -3.07 52.95
CA SER A 20 10.82 -3.44 51.57
C SER A 20 10.06 -2.43 50.71
N LEU A 21 10.80 -1.57 50.02
CA LEU A 21 10.23 -0.81 48.93
C LEU A 21 9.85 -1.85 47.88
N LEU A 22 8.57 -2.24 47.85
CA LEU A 22 8.02 -3.06 46.80
C LEU A 22 8.12 -2.21 45.53
N MET A 23 9.19 -2.41 44.76
CA MET A 23 9.27 -1.89 43.41
C MET A 23 8.20 -2.63 42.63
N VAL A 24 7.01 -2.03 42.56
CA VAL A 24 5.97 -2.47 41.63
C VAL A 24 6.55 -2.21 40.25
N VAL A 25 7.21 -3.21 39.68
CA VAL A 25 7.42 -3.28 38.25
C VAL A 25 6.02 -3.46 37.67
N MET A 26 5.31 -2.35 37.47
CA MET A 26 4.21 -2.35 36.53
C MET A 26 4.82 -2.85 35.23
N PRO A 27 4.24 -3.85 34.55
CA PRO A 27 4.66 -4.15 33.21
C PRO A 27 4.48 -2.85 32.43
N HIS A 28 5.59 -2.15 32.15
CA HIS A 28 5.57 -1.06 31.19
C HIS A 28 5.23 -1.77 29.90
N LYS A 29 3.97 -1.63 29.47
CA LYS A 29 3.52 -2.06 28.17
C LYS A 29 4.49 -1.37 27.23
N VAL A 30 5.46 -2.11 26.68
CA VAL A 30 6.31 -1.59 25.60
C VAL A 30 5.30 -1.18 24.55
N LEU A 31 5.09 0.12 24.40
CA LEU A 31 4.14 0.60 23.42
C LEU A 31 4.72 0.15 22.08
N ALA A 32 3.92 -0.59 21.31
CA ALA A 32 4.30 -1.01 19.96
C ALA A 32 4.44 0.19 19.00
N PHE A 33 4.20 1.41 19.51
CA PHE A 33 4.08 2.67 18.79
C PHE A 33 4.63 3.80 19.65
N SER A 34 5.03 4.89 19.01
CA SER A 34 5.64 6.05 19.65
C SER A 34 4.66 6.84 20.54
N GLY A 35 3.36 6.63 20.33
CA GLY A 35 2.32 7.34 21.05
C GLY A 35 0.91 6.89 20.65
N GLY A 36 -0.08 7.51 21.29
CA GLY A 36 -1.50 7.33 21.03
C GLY A 36 -2.14 6.06 21.59
N THR A 37 -3.47 6.06 21.59
CA THR A 37 -4.31 4.97 22.12
C THR A 37 -5.02 4.17 21.02
N GLY A 38 -4.83 4.57 19.75
CA GLY A 38 -5.41 3.92 18.58
C GLY A 38 -6.89 4.23 18.37
N THR A 39 -7.36 5.36 18.90
CA THR A 39 -8.71 5.89 18.66
C THR A 39 -8.68 6.94 17.56
N SER A 40 -9.82 7.35 17.03
CA SER A 40 -9.86 8.36 15.96
C SER A 40 -9.35 9.73 16.38
N SER A 41 -9.48 10.09 17.67
CA SER A 41 -8.98 11.35 18.24
C SER A 41 -7.54 11.26 18.76
N ASP A 42 -7.01 10.05 18.87
CA ASP A 42 -5.67 9.78 19.39
C ASP A 42 -5.11 8.50 18.73
N PRO A 43 -4.78 8.57 17.42
CA PRO A 43 -4.30 7.42 16.64
C PRO A 43 -2.95 6.91 17.16
N TYR A 44 -2.65 5.63 16.94
CA TYR A 44 -1.31 5.12 17.21
C TYR A 44 -0.28 5.78 16.29
N GLN A 45 0.79 6.31 16.86
CA GLN A 45 1.83 7.07 16.16
C GLN A 45 3.00 6.19 15.73
N ILE A 46 3.34 6.23 14.45
CA ILE A 46 4.39 5.41 13.83
C ILE A 46 5.55 6.32 13.42
N SER A 47 6.70 6.14 14.06
CA SER A 47 7.93 6.91 13.81
C SER A 47 9.06 6.08 13.22
N THR A 48 8.95 4.75 13.25
CA THR A 48 10.03 3.85 12.85
C THR A 48 9.55 2.70 11.96
N PRO A 49 10.46 2.09 11.16
CA PRO A 49 10.15 0.88 10.39
C PRO A 49 9.57 -0.28 11.23
N ALA A 50 10.05 -0.45 12.47
CA ALA A 50 9.60 -1.52 13.36
C ALA A 50 8.17 -1.30 13.87
N GLU A 51 7.80 -0.05 14.16
CA GLU A 51 6.43 0.30 14.52
C GLU A 51 5.48 0.13 13.32
N LEU A 52 5.91 0.54 12.12
CA LEU A 52 5.14 0.29 10.89
C LEU A 52 4.89 -1.22 10.69
N ALA A 53 5.92 -2.05 10.89
CA ALA A 53 5.80 -3.50 10.77
C ALA A 53 4.87 -4.10 11.85
N SER A 54 4.74 -3.44 13.01
CA SER A 54 3.88 -3.88 14.11
C SER A 54 2.38 -3.82 13.79
N LEU A 55 1.97 -3.14 12.70
CA LEU A 55 0.60 -3.17 12.18
C LEU A 55 0.13 -4.60 11.86
N SER A 56 1.05 -5.51 11.55
CA SER A 56 0.77 -6.94 11.36
C SER A 56 0.14 -7.63 12.58
N SER A 57 0.24 -7.02 13.78
CA SER A 57 -0.44 -7.50 14.99
C SER A 57 -1.87 -6.97 15.14
N TYR A 58 -2.31 -6.05 14.28
CA TYR A 58 -3.61 -5.36 14.34
C TYR A 58 -4.48 -5.69 13.11
N LEU A 59 -4.51 -6.97 12.76
CA LEU A 59 -5.26 -7.49 11.60
C LEU A 59 -6.61 -8.09 12.02
N GLY A 60 -7.48 -8.31 11.04
CA GLY A 60 -8.81 -8.90 11.23
C GLY A 60 -9.89 -7.91 11.68
N ALA A 61 -11.15 -8.35 11.63
CA ALA A 61 -12.32 -7.50 11.85
C ALA A 61 -12.38 -6.84 13.24
N GLY A 62 -11.79 -7.48 14.26
CA GLY A 62 -11.74 -6.97 15.64
C GLY A 62 -10.90 -5.69 15.79
N ASN A 63 -10.07 -5.35 14.80
CA ASN A 63 -9.24 -4.15 14.81
C ASN A 63 -9.79 -3.01 13.93
N SER A 64 -11.03 -3.12 13.44
CA SER A 64 -11.61 -2.13 12.53
C SER A 64 -11.78 -0.72 13.12
N SER A 65 -11.85 -0.61 14.45
CA SER A 65 -11.91 0.66 15.17
C SER A 65 -10.54 1.23 15.54
N LYS A 66 -9.45 0.65 15.03
CA LYS A 66 -8.08 1.14 15.27
C LYS A 66 -7.66 2.15 14.21
N TYR A 67 -6.93 3.16 14.67
CA TYR A 67 -6.42 4.26 13.86
C TYR A 67 -4.91 4.35 14.06
N PHE A 68 -4.22 4.55 12.94
CA PHE A 68 -2.77 4.63 12.85
C PHE A 68 -2.41 5.85 12.03
N GLU A 69 -1.39 6.59 12.46
CA GLU A 69 -0.83 7.71 11.71
C GLU A 69 0.69 7.65 11.69
N LEU A 70 1.30 8.06 10.58
CA LEU A 70 2.73 8.34 10.58
C LEU A 70 2.99 9.62 11.38
N ALA A 71 4.05 9.57 12.19
CA ALA A 71 4.57 10.71 12.94
C ALA A 71 5.95 11.16 12.43
N ASN A 72 6.57 10.39 11.53
CA ASN A 72 7.80 10.71 10.84
C ASN A 72 7.83 10.03 9.46
N ASP A 73 8.75 10.51 8.60
CA ASP A 73 9.15 9.77 7.41
C ASP A 73 9.80 8.43 7.82
N ILE A 74 9.47 7.37 7.10
CA ILE A 74 9.94 6.01 7.38
C ILE A 74 10.86 5.54 6.24
N ASN A 75 12.12 5.23 6.57
CA ASN A 75 13.04 4.61 5.62
C ASN A 75 13.05 3.08 5.77
N LEU A 76 12.56 2.35 4.77
CA LEU A 76 12.57 0.89 4.70
C LEU A 76 13.79 0.33 3.95
N ASP A 77 14.67 1.17 3.40
CA ASP A 77 15.96 0.75 2.82
C ASP A 77 17.01 0.51 3.93
N VAL A 78 16.62 -0.27 4.93
CA VAL A 78 17.45 -0.66 6.07
C VAL A 78 17.15 -2.11 6.44
N ALA A 79 18.16 -2.82 6.94
CA ALA A 79 17.95 -4.19 7.41
C ALA A 79 16.99 -4.21 8.62
N PRO A 80 16.11 -5.22 8.74
CA PRO A 80 15.99 -6.39 7.84
C PRO A 80 15.11 -6.17 6.60
N TYR A 81 14.45 -5.00 6.47
CA TYR A 81 13.39 -4.75 5.48
C TYR A 81 13.85 -4.70 4.02
N ASN A 82 15.15 -4.48 3.78
CA ASN A 82 15.74 -4.46 2.44
C ASN A 82 16.63 -5.68 2.11
N THR A 83 16.55 -6.75 2.91
CA THR A 83 17.37 -7.97 2.71
C THR A 83 16.51 -9.19 2.39
N GLY A 84 17.06 -10.17 1.68
CA GLY A 84 16.36 -11.43 1.36
C GLY A 84 15.08 -11.17 0.56
N SER A 85 13.92 -11.57 1.09
CA SER A 85 12.61 -11.28 0.48
C SER A 85 12.08 -9.88 0.78
N GLY A 86 12.74 -9.12 1.65
CA GLY A 86 12.35 -7.77 2.05
C GLY A 86 11.10 -7.71 2.92
N TRP A 87 10.42 -6.57 2.85
CA TRP A 87 9.20 -6.25 3.61
C TRP A 87 8.14 -7.34 3.53
N THR A 88 7.57 -7.76 4.66
CA THR A 88 6.42 -8.67 4.66
C THR A 88 5.12 -7.85 4.61
N PRO A 89 4.27 -8.01 3.57
CA PRO A 89 3.06 -7.20 3.43
C PRO A 89 2.14 -7.23 4.66
N ILE A 90 1.56 -6.09 5.00
CA ILE A 90 0.57 -5.98 6.08
C ILE A 90 -0.76 -6.54 5.59
N GLY A 91 -1.25 -7.59 6.23
CA GLY A 91 -2.49 -8.27 5.87
C GLY A 91 -2.34 -9.31 4.76
N ASN A 92 -3.06 -10.42 4.89
CA ASN A 92 -3.04 -11.55 3.97
C ASN A 92 -4.43 -12.21 3.86
N ASN A 93 -4.51 -13.37 3.18
CA ASN A 93 -5.73 -14.14 3.00
C ASN A 93 -6.45 -14.54 4.29
N SER A 94 -5.70 -14.87 5.33
CA SER A 94 -6.23 -15.39 6.60
C SER A 94 -6.50 -14.27 7.59
N SER A 95 -5.76 -13.17 7.50
CA SER A 95 -5.89 -12.03 8.38
C SER A 95 -5.64 -10.75 7.61
N GLN A 96 -6.70 -10.06 7.23
CA GLN A 96 -6.66 -8.85 6.40
C GLN A 96 -6.45 -7.60 7.25
N PHE A 97 -5.92 -6.54 6.65
CA PHE A 97 -5.94 -5.21 7.24
C PHE A 97 -7.37 -4.63 7.13
N ASN A 98 -7.95 -4.24 8.26
CA ASN A 98 -9.31 -3.68 8.34
C ASN A 98 -9.34 -2.39 9.19
N ALA A 99 -8.17 -1.87 9.57
CA ALA A 99 -8.03 -0.67 10.38
C ALA A 99 -7.81 0.58 9.50
N ASN A 100 -7.61 1.73 10.13
CA ASN A 100 -7.45 3.02 9.45
C ASN A 100 -5.98 3.45 9.48
N PHE A 101 -5.41 3.76 8.33
CA PHE A 101 -4.03 4.20 8.17
C PHE A 101 -3.98 5.57 7.48
N ASP A 102 -3.38 6.54 8.16
CA ASP A 102 -3.13 7.89 7.64
C ASP A 102 -1.62 8.11 7.52
N GLY A 103 -1.12 8.35 6.31
CA GLY A 103 0.28 8.71 6.11
C GLY A 103 0.62 10.12 6.61
N ASN A 104 -0.39 10.94 6.92
CA ASN A 104 -0.27 12.24 7.61
C ASN A 104 0.77 13.20 6.99
N GLY A 105 0.94 13.14 5.67
CA GLY A 105 1.91 13.97 4.94
C GLY A 105 3.35 13.45 4.96
N HIS A 106 3.62 12.31 5.60
CA HIS A 106 4.93 11.68 5.65
C HIS A 106 5.16 10.70 4.51
N THR A 107 6.45 10.45 4.24
CA THR A 107 6.91 9.53 3.20
C THR A 107 7.41 8.22 3.79
N ILE A 108 7.00 7.10 3.21
CA ILE A 108 7.66 5.80 3.38
C ILE A 108 8.55 5.57 2.16
N SER A 109 9.85 5.41 2.35
CA SER A 109 10.82 5.27 1.27
C SER A 109 11.50 3.91 1.27
N GLY A 110 11.97 3.46 0.10
CA GLY A 110 12.84 2.28 0.01
C GLY A 110 12.14 0.94 0.26
N LEU A 111 10.83 0.87 0.04
CA LEU A 111 10.07 -0.36 0.20
C LEU A 111 10.58 -1.43 -0.77
N TYR A 112 11.25 -2.46 -0.25
CA TYR A 112 11.75 -3.59 -1.02
C TYR A 112 10.91 -4.86 -0.76
N ILE A 113 10.46 -5.51 -1.84
CA ILE A 113 9.77 -6.81 -1.79
C ILE A 113 10.33 -7.67 -2.92
N ASN A 114 10.79 -8.88 -2.61
CA ASN A 114 11.25 -9.84 -3.61
C ASN A 114 10.65 -11.23 -3.36
N ARG A 115 9.43 -11.42 -3.87
CA ARG A 115 8.64 -12.66 -3.75
C ARG A 115 7.96 -12.99 -5.10
N PRO A 116 8.73 -13.35 -6.14
CA PRO A 116 8.21 -13.51 -7.52
C PRO A 116 7.15 -14.59 -7.70
N SER A 117 6.98 -15.49 -6.72
CA SER A 117 5.99 -16.57 -6.71
C SER A 117 4.84 -16.34 -5.71
N SER A 118 4.78 -15.18 -5.05
CA SER A 118 3.75 -14.85 -4.06
C SER A 118 2.81 -13.75 -4.55
N SER A 119 1.51 -13.97 -4.37
CA SER A 119 0.48 -13.01 -4.74
C SER A 119 0.17 -12.03 -3.59
N ARG A 120 -0.44 -10.88 -3.91
CA ARG A 120 -0.85 -9.83 -2.96
C ARG A 120 0.32 -9.09 -2.34
N MET A 121 1.21 -8.60 -3.20
CA MET A 121 2.38 -7.82 -2.79
C MET A 121 2.07 -6.32 -2.81
N GLY A 122 2.69 -5.61 -1.88
CA GLY A 122 2.56 -4.17 -1.63
C GLY A 122 2.91 -3.87 -0.17
N LEU A 123 2.89 -2.60 0.24
CA LEU A 123 2.98 -2.26 1.67
C LEU A 123 1.92 -3.02 2.47
N PHE A 124 0.67 -2.98 1.96
CA PHE A 124 -0.44 -3.79 2.40
C PHE A 124 -0.70 -4.92 1.40
N GLY A 125 -0.79 -6.16 1.88
CA GLY A 125 -1.13 -7.29 1.03
C GLY A 125 -2.62 -7.35 0.73
N TYR A 126 -3.45 -7.24 1.78
CA TYR A 126 -4.91 -7.31 1.66
C TYR A 126 -5.59 -6.34 2.62
N VAL A 127 -6.26 -5.32 2.07
CA VAL A 127 -7.17 -4.40 2.78
C VAL A 127 -8.65 -4.77 2.54
N THR A 128 -9.45 -4.81 3.60
CA THR A 128 -10.87 -5.21 3.55
C THR A 128 -11.76 -4.40 4.51
N GLY A 129 -13.06 -4.68 4.49
CA GLY A 129 -14.04 -4.13 5.43
C GLY A 129 -14.15 -2.63 5.28
N ASN A 130 -13.93 -1.89 6.37
CA ASN A 130 -13.97 -0.43 6.38
C ASN A 130 -12.56 0.18 6.47
N GLY A 131 -11.51 -0.58 6.19
CA GLY A 131 -10.14 -0.09 6.30
C GLY A 131 -9.86 1.09 5.37
N VAL A 132 -9.60 2.27 5.95
CA VAL A 132 -9.20 3.48 5.22
C VAL A 132 -7.69 3.51 5.06
N VAL A 133 -7.19 3.85 3.87
CA VAL A 133 -5.77 4.11 3.62
C VAL A 133 -5.66 5.45 2.91
N LYS A 134 -5.09 6.46 3.56
CA LYS A 134 -5.03 7.82 3.00
C LYS A 134 -3.72 8.55 3.27
N ASN A 135 -3.44 9.56 2.45
CA ASN A 135 -2.30 10.48 2.59
C ASN A 135 -0.93 9.77 2.61
N VAL A 136 -0.79 8.69 1.84
CA VAL A 136 0.42 7.84 1.84
C VAL A 136 1.30 8.16 0.65
N THR A 137 2.54 8.55 0.90
CA THR A 137 3.59 8.66 -0.13
C THR A 137 4.55 7.48 0.00
N LEU A 138 4.63 6.64 -1.04
CA LEU A 138 5.65 5.61 -1.19
C LEU A 138 6.70 6.06 -2.20
N ALA A 139 7.91 6.35 -1.74
CA ALA A 139 9.01 6.78 -2.60
C ALA A 139 10.00 5.63 -2.86
N ASN A 140 10.42 5.50 -4.12
CA ASN A 140 11.49 4.56 -4.53
C ASN A 140 11.20 3.11 -4.11
N VAL A 141 10.00 2.61 -4.42
CA VAL A 141 9.67 1.20 -4.18
C VAL A 141 10.43 0.30 -5.17
N ASN A 142 10.80 -0.90 -4.74
CA ASN A 142 11.32 -1.96 -5.59
C ASN A 142 10.59 -3.26 -5.23
N ILE A 143 9.51 -3.53 -5.94
CA ILE A 143 8.58 -4.62 -5.61
C ILE A 143 8.56 -5.63 -6.75
N THR A 144 8.84 -6.88 -6.41
CA THR A 144 8.67 -8.05 -7.28
C THR A 144 7.71 -9.03 -6.61
N GLY A 145 6.56 -9.26 -7.25
CA GLY A 145 5.51 -10.18 -6.82
C GLY A 145 5.00 -11.08 -7.95
N TYR A 146 3.93 -11.82 -7.68
CA TYR A 146 3.26 -12.70 -8.65
C TYR A 146 1.93 -12.09 -9.14
N GLU A 147 0.79 -12.49 -8.59
CA GLU A 147 -0.54 -11.91 -8.90
C GLU A 147 -0.94 -10.85 -7.88
N TYR A 148 -1.76 -9.87 -8.28
CA TYR A 148 -2.28 -8.84 -7.37
C TYR A 148 -1.13 -8.07 -6.70
N THR A 149 -0.22 -7.54 -7.53
CA THR A 149 0.94 -6.80 -7.02
C THR A 149 0.68 -5.31 -7.23
N GLY A 150 0.61 -4.58 -6.12
CA GLY A 150 0.52 -3.13 -6.07
C GLY A 150 1.73 -2.56 -5.34
N GLY A 151 2.04 -1.28 -5.54
CA GLY A 151 2.99 -0.59 -4.68
C GLY A 151 2.44 -0.43 -3.26
N LEU A 152 1.24 0.13 -3.15
CA LEU A 152 0.57 0.37 -1.88
C LEU A 152 -0.25 -0.82 -1.40
N ILE A 153 -1.16 -1.33 -2.25
CA ILE A 153 -2.07 -2.43 -1.89
C ILE A 153 -2.03 -3.54 -2.95
N GLY A 154 -1.78 -4.78 -2.55
CA GLY A 154 -1.90 -5.92 -3.46
C GLY A 154 -3.35 -6.19 -3.87
N TYR A 155 -4.21 -6.44 -2.89
CA TYR A 155 -5.64 -6.76 -3.07
C TYR A 155 -6.52 -5.87 -2.19
N TYR A 156 -7.42 -5.13 -2.83
CA TYR A 156 -8.33 -4.20 -2.18
C TYR A 156 -9.79 -4.66 -2.31
N ASN A 157 -10.43 -4.93 -1.18
CA ASN A 157 -11.84 -5.32 -1.10
C ASN A 157 -12.51 -4.66 0.11
N SER A 158 -12.41 -3.34 0.18
CA SER A 158 -13.02 -2.52 1.23
C SER A 158 -14.10 -1.61 0.65
N THR A 159 -15.08 -1.25 1.48
CA THR A 159 -16.09 -0.23 1.18
C THR A 159 -15.56 1.20 1.36
N SER A 160 -14.34 1.36 1.86
CA SER A 160 -13.72 2.65 2.13
C SER A 160 -13.06 3.27 0.90
N THR A 161 -12.39 4.41 1.08
CA THR A 161 -11.64 5.09 0.02
C THR A 161 -10.13 4.90 0.23
N VAL A 162 -9.40 4.68 -0.88
CA VAL A 162 -7.96 4.89 -0.96
C VAL A 162 -7.73 6.28 -1.53
N GLU A 163 -7.16 7.18 -0.73
CA GLU A 163 -7.20 8.63 -1.01
C GLU A 163 -5.84 9.30 -0.84
N ASN A 164 -5.51 10.28 -1.69
CA ASN A 164 -4.29 11.09 -1.57
C ASN A 164 -3.03 10.23 -1.48
N THR A 165 -2.85 9.31 -2.43
CA THR A 165 -1.71 8.40 -2.42
C THR A 165 -0.76 8.68 -3.57
N TYR A 166 0.53 8.48 -3.33
CA TYR A 166 1.56 8.62 -4.35
C TYR A 166 2.51 7.43 -4.28
N VAL A 167 2.85 6.83 -5.43
CA VAL A 167 3.84 5.75 -5.53
C VAL A 167 4.85 6.05 -6.63
N SER A 168 6.14 5.97 -6.32
CA SER A 168 7.25 6.00 -7.30
C SER A 168 8.19 4.80 -7.14
N GLY A 169 8.95 4.47 -8.19
CA GLY A 169 9.89 3.35 -8.20
C GLY A 169 9.52 2.30 -9.26
N THR A 170 9.68 1.02 -8.94
CA THR A 170 9.41 -0.09 -9.86
C THR A 170 8.52 -1.15 -9.23
N VAL A 171 7.48 -1.58 -9.95
CA VAL A 171 6.56 -2.66 -9.52
C VAL A 171 6.48 -3.73 -10.61
N THR A 172 6.91 -4.94 -10.28
CA THR A 172 6.97 -6.09 -11.20
C THR A 172 6.06 -7.22 -10.71
N GLY A 173 5.25 -7.77 -11.61
CA GLY A 173 4.37 -8.91 -11.33
C GLY A 173 4.41 -9.98 -12.41
N GLY A 174 4.66 -11.23 -12.04
CA GLY A 174 4.80 -12.37 -12.97
C GLY A 174 3.53 -13.19 -13.23
N GLY A 175 2.43 -12.93 -12.52
CA GLY A 175 1.26 -13.81 -12.51
C GLY A 175 0.29 -13.58 -13.67
N SER A 176 -0.25 -14.66 -14.25
CA SER A 176 -1.07 -14.61 -15.47
C SER A 176 -2.56 -14.35 -15.25
N ASN A 177 -3.06 -14.40 -14.01
CA ASN A 177 -4.50 -14.18 -13.73
C ASN A 177 -4.78 -12.97 -12.83
N GLY A 178 -3.75 -12.21 -12.45
CA GLY A 178 -3.86 -11.09 -11.51
C GLY A 178 -3.54 -9.73 -12.09
N GLY A 179 -4.04 -8.69 -11.41
CA GLY A 179 -3.71 -7.29 -11.73
C GLY A 179 -2.37 -6.86 -11.14
N ILE A 180 -1.57 -6.16 -11.95
CA ILE A 180 -0.35 -5.47 -11.53
C ILE A 180 -0.56 -3.97 -11.71
N GLY A 181 -0.37 -3.19 -10.64
CA GLY A 181 -0.59 -1.75 -10.64
C GLY A 181 0.42 -0.98 -9.80
N GLY A 182 0.58 0.31 -10.07
CA GLY A 182 1.46 1.16 -9.27
C GLY A 182 0.95 1.40 -7.85
N VAL A 183 -0.33 1.71 -7.69
CA VAL A 183 -0.94 1.87 -6.35
C VAL A 183 -1.61 0.56 -5.92
N ILE A 184 -2.49 0.00 -6.75
CA ILE A 184 -3.28 -1.19 -6.40
C ILE A 184 -3.13 -2.29 -7.46
N GLY A 185 -2.84 -3.53 -7.04
CA GLY A 185 -2.85 -4.68 -7.94
C GLY A 185 -4.26 -4.99 -8.45
N TRP A 186 -5.17 -5.32 -7.53
CA TRP A 186 -6.60 -5.54 -7.84
C TRP A 186 -7.51 -4.83 -6.84
N CYS A 187 -8.33 -3.92 -7.36
CA CYS A 187 -9.51 -3.45 -6.67
C CYS A 187 -10.72 -4.33 -7.03
N HIS A 188 -11.23 -5.12 -6.09
CA HIS A 188 -12.23 -6.18 -6.30
C HIS A 188 -13.68 -5.76 -5.97
N THR A 189 -13.88 -4.55 -5.50
CA THR A 189 -15.15 -4.05 -4.97
C THR A 189 -15.64 -2.87 -5.78
N SER A 190 -16.96 -2.71 -5.93
CA SER A 190 -17.58 -1.52 -6.50
C SER A 190 -17.99 -0.49 -5.43
N ALA A 191 -17.91 -0.85 -4.14
CA ALA A 191 -18.34 0.01 -3.05
C ALA A 191 -17.24 0.95 -2.54
N GLY A 192 -15.97 0.57 -2.72
CA GLY A 192 -14.83 1.44 -2.42
C GLY A 192 -14.49 2.33 -3.61
N THR A 193 -13.67 3.36 -3.39
CA THR A 193 -13.22 4.29 -4.44
C THR A 193 -11.72 4.55 -4.32
N ILE A 194 -11.06 4.80 -5.45
CA ILE A 194 -9.68 5.28 -5.51
C ILE A 194 -9.73 6.73 -5.98
N ARG A 195 -9.25 7.65 -5.15
CA ARG A 195 -9.33 9.09 -5.41
C ARG A 195 -8.00 9.80 -5.16
N HIS A 196 -7.72 10.86 -5.92
CA HIS A 196 -6.55 11.72 -5.73
C HIS A 196 -5.24 10.94 -5.64
N SER A 197 -5.13 9.85 -6.40
CA SER A 197 -4.05 8.90 -6.28
C SER A 197 -3.21 8.89 -7.55
N THR A 198 -1.89 8.90 -7.40
CA THR A 198 -0.95 8.99 -8.52
C THR A 198 0.12 7.91 -8.42
N SER A 199 0.50 7.35 -9.58
CA SER A 199 1.67 6.48 -9.70
C SER A 199 2.63 7.01 -10.76
N SER A 200 3.87 7.29 -10.37
CA SER A 200 5.00 7.50 -11.28
C SER A 200 5.90 6.27 -11.39
N ALA A 201 5.50 5.14 -10.80
CA ALA A 201 6.27 3.92 -10.83
C ALA A 201 6.25 3.25 -12.21
N ASP A 202 7.39 2.71 -12.63
CA ASP A 202 7.48 1.85 -13.80
C ASP A 202 6.91 0.46 -13.47
N ILE A 203 5.92 0.03 -14.25
CA ILE A 203 5.18 -1.19 -14.02
C ILE A 203 5.61 -2.23 -15.05
N THR A 204 5.99 -3.42 -14.58
CA THR A 204 6.20 -4.60 -15.44
C THR A 204 5.20 -5.69 -15.09
N GLY A 205 4.42 -6.15 -16.06
CA GLY A 205 3.37 -7.15 -15.83
C GLY A 205 3.15 -8.12 -16.99
N THR A 206 2.17 -9.02 -16.83
CA THR A 206 1.82 -10.02 -17.85
C THR A 206 0.43 -9.78 -18.43
N THR A 207 -0.68 -9.97 -17.70
CA THR A 207 -2.02 -10.05 -18.34
C THR A 207 -3.01 -8.94 -17.97
N ARG A 208 -2.86 -8.27 -16.83
CA ARG A 208 -3.70 -7.13 -16.43
C ARG A 208 -2.81 -6.08 -15.81
N THR A 209 -2.31 -5.17 -16.61
CA THR A 209 -1.24 -4.27 -16.20
C THR A 209 -1.69 -2.83 -16.40
N GLY A 210 -1.68 -2.07 -15.30
CA GLY A 210 -2.06 -0.67 -15.28
C GLY A 210 -1.02 0.19 -14.57
N GLY A 211 -0.82 1.42 -15.00
CA GLY A 211 0.11 2.32 -14.30
C GLY A 211 -0.33 2.68 -12.87
N LEU A 212 -1.64 2.86 -12.65
CA LEU A 212 -2.22 3.10 -11.32
C LEU A 212 -2.81 1.84 -10.70
N VAL A 213 -3.70 1.15 -11.43
CA VAL A 213 -4.44 -0.03 -10.94
C VAL A 213 -4.38 -1.16 -11.98
N GLY A 214 -4.01 -2.37 -11.58
CA GLY A 214 -3.99 -3.49 -12.52
C GLY A 214 -5.38 -3.89 -13.02
N TYR A 215 -6.31 -4.11 -12.09
CA TYR A 215 -7.72 -4.42 -12.37
C TYR A 215 -8.64 -3.61 -11.46
N ALA A 216 -9.50 -2.77 -12.03
CA ALA A 216 -10.34 -1.82 -11.31
C ALA A 216 -11.84 -2.18 -11.38
N TYR A 217 -12.36 -2.88 -10.36
CA TYR A 217 -13.81 -2.97 -10.11
C TYR A 217 -14.38 -1.77 -9.36
N CYS A 218 -13.55 -0.99 -8.68
CA CYS A 218 -13.97 0.27 -8.07
C CYS A 218 -13.81 1.45 -9.04
N PRO A 219 -14.56 2.53 -8.82
CA PRO A 219 -14.32 3.80 -9.48
C PRO A 219 -12.91 4.33 -9.22
N ILE A 220 -12.31 4.91 -10.26
CA ILE A 220 -11.09 5.69 -10.19
C ILE A 220 -11.43 7.15 -10.52
N GLU A 221 -11.17 8.05 -9.58
CA GLU A 221 -11.55 9.46 -9.67
C GLU A 221 -10.34 10.36 -9.45
N GLU A 222 -10.19 11.39 -10.29
CA GLU A 222 -9.19 12.46 -10.08
C GLU A 222 -7.78 11.92 -9.82
N SER A 223 -7.38 10.92 -10.61
CA SER A 223 -6.18 10.11 -10.38
C SER A 223 -5.33 10.02 -11.65
N ALA A 224 -4.05 9.69 -11.49
CA ALA A 224 -3.09 9.78 -12.58
C ALA A 224 -2.05 8.65 -12.60
N SER A 225 -1.50 8.37 -13.78
CA SER A 225 -0.26 7.61 -13.87
C SER A 225 0.71 8.20 -14.88
N THR A 226 1.98 8.29 -14.51
CA THR A 226 3.04 8.88 -15.34
C THR A 226 4.22 7.94 -15.58
N GLY A 227 4.30 6.82 -14.88
CA GLY A 227 5.34 5.81 -15.09
C GLY A 227 5.02 4.89 -16.26
N ASN A 228 6.04 4.24 -16.83
CA ASN A 228 5.86 3.40 -18.01
C ASN A 228 5.20 2.07 -17.66
N VAL A 229 4.39 1.54 -18.56
CA VAL A 229 3.73 0.24 -18.44
C VAL A 229 4.34 -0.72 -19.46
N ASN A 230 5.08 -1.71 -18.96
CA ASN A 230 5.74 -2.75 -19.76
C ASN A 230 5.04 -4.09 -19.57
N THR A 231 4.37 -4.57 -20.60
CA THR A 231 3.70 -5.87 -20.57
C THR A 231 4.48 -6.90 -21.37
N THR A 232 4.59 -8.11 -20.84
CA THR A 232 5.38 -9.21 -21.44
C THR A 232 4.53 -10.31 -22.08
N SER A 233 3.23 -10.37 -21.76
CA SER A 233 2.30 -11.35 -22.37
C SER A 233 1.70 -10.82 -23.66
N VAL A 234 1.42 -11.74 -24.58
CA VAL A 234 0.66 -11.45 -25.80
C VAL A 234 -0.85 -11.42 -25.56
N VAL A 235 -1.32 -12.00 -24.45
CA VAL A 235 -2.71 -11.99 -24.02
C VAL A 235 -2.89 -11.14 -22.77
N GLY A 236 -4.00 -10.41 -22.70
CA GLY A 236 -4.32 -9.61 -21.52
C GLY A 236 -5.00 -8.29 -21.87
N TRP A 237 -4.97 -7.38 -20.92
CA TRP A 237 -5.34 -5.98 -21.07
C TRP A 237 -4.25 -5.13 -20.41
N SER A 238 -3.70 -4.18 -21.16
CA SER A 238 -2.69 -3.26 -20.64
C SER A 238 -3.11 -1.83 -20.90
N GLY A 239 -3.08 -0.99 -19.87
CA GLY A 239 -3.43 0.42 -19.99
C GLY A 239 -2.49 1.32 -19.20
N GLY A 240 -2.30 2.56 -19.65
CA GLY A 240 -1.47 3.52 -18.92
C GLY A 240 -2.03 3.85 -17.54
N LEU A 241 -3.36 3.92 -17.37
CA LEU A 241 -3.99 4.09 -16.04
C LEU A 241 -4.41 2.75 -15.44
N THR A 242 -5.15 1.94 -16.19
CA THR A 242 -5.61 0.63 -15.73
C THR A 242 -5.57 -0.45 -16.81
N GLY A 243 -5.22 -1.68 -16.41
CA GLY A 243 -5.33 -2.83 -17.30
C GLY A 243 -6.78 -3.07 -17.70
N ALA A 244 -7.70 -3.14 -16.73
CA ALA A 244 -9.12 -3.29 -16.99
C ALA A 244 -9.99 -2.37 -16.11
N ASN A 245 -10.94 -1.68 -16.75
CA ASN A 245 -11.90 -0.78 -16.13
C ASN A 245 -13.30 -1.43 -16.07
N VAL A 246 -13.79 -1.68 -14.85
CA VAL A 246 -15.16 -2.17 -14.57
C VAL A 246 -15.91 -1.19 -13.66
N GLY A 247 -15.21 -0.49 -12.77
CA GLY A 247 -15.83 0.45 -11.83
C GLY A 247 -16.12 1.85 -12.37
N GLY A 248 -15.51 2.23 -13.49
CA GLY A 248 -15.63 3.57 -14.08
C GLY A 248 -14.41 4.45 -13.81
N ILE A 249 -14.15 5.38 -14.72
CA ILE A 249 -13.04 6.34 -14.64
C ILE A 249 -13.59 7.76 -14.82
N LEU A 250 -13.21 8.65 -13.91
CA LEU A 250 -13.62 10.06 -13.93
C LEU A 250 -12.42 10.98 -13.70
N ASN A 251 -12.29 12.04 -14.49
CA ASN A 251 -11.31 13.12 -14.28
C ASN A 251 -9.86 12.63 -14.12
N SER A 252 -9.46 11.59 -14.87
CA SER A 252 -8.20 10.87 -14.63
C SER A 252 -7.36 10.76 -15.90
N TYR A 253 -6.04 10.57 -15.77
CA TYR A 253 -5.18 10.57 -16.95
C TYR A 253 -3.95 9.66 -16.85
N ALA A 254 -3.35 9.36 -18.00
CA ALA A 254 -2.10 8.63 -18.11
C ALA A 254 -1.11 9.32 -19.06
N THR A 255 0.17 9.38 -18.70
CA THR A 255 1.20 10.00 -19.54
C THR A 255 2.41 9.10 -19.81
N GLY A 256 2.55 7.98 -19.10
CA GLY A 256 3.64 7.03 -19.33
C GLY A 256 3.42 6.19 -20.58
N ASP A 257 4.51 5.71 -21.16
CA ASP A 257 4.48 4.86 -22.35
C ASP A 257 3.83 3.52 -22.03
N VAL A 258 3.08 2.97 -22.99
CA VAL A 258 2.50 1.63 -22.88
C VAL A 258 3.16 0.72 -23.91
N ILE A 259 3.93 -0.25 -23.44
CA ILE A 259 4.80 -1.09 -24.26
C ILE A 259 4.36 -2.55 -24.15
N GLY A 260 4.17 -3.21 -25.29
CA GLY A 260 3.75 -4.61 -25.37
C GLY A 260 4.64 -5.44 -26.30
N PRO A 261 4.57 -6.78 -26.20
CA PRO A 261 5.38 -7.67 -27.02
C PRO A 261 4.83 -7.77 -28.45
N THR A 262 5.64 -8.34 -29.35
CA THR A 262 5.20 -8.75 -30.69
C THR A 262 4.00 -9.70 -30.56
N GLY A 263 2.90 -9.44 -31.28
CA GLY A 263 1.65 -10.19 -31.16
C GLY A 263 0.75 -9.81 -29.97
N GLY A 264 1.09 -8.78 -29.20
CA GLY A 264 0.28 -8.29 -28.08
C GLY A 264 -1.14 -7.86 -28.47
N SER A 265 -2.11 -8.07 -27.60
CA SER A 265 -3.50 -7.66 -27.82
C SER A 265 -4.08 -6.82 -26.69
N LYS A 266 -4.97 -5.88 -27.05
CA LYS A 266 -5.78 -5.05 -26.11
C LYS A 266 -4.92 -4.11 -25.24
N PHE A 267 -4.16 -3.27 -25.92
CA PHE A 267 -3.34 -2.22 -25.31
C PHE A 267 -4.00 -0.86 -25.55
N GLY A 268 -4.20 -0.10 -24.47
CA GLY A 268 -4.74 1.26 -24.54
C GLY A 268 -3.81 2.26 -23.87
N GLY A 269 -3.72 3.50 -24.35
CA GLY A 269 -2.91 4.51 -23.65
C GLY A 269 -3.49 4.87 -22.28
N LEU A 270 -4.82 4.80 -22.09
CA LEU A 270 -5.47 4.95 -20.78
C LEU A 270 -5.91 3.60 -20.21
N VAL A 271 -6.64 2.80 -20.99
CA VAL A 271 -7.28 1.56 -20.53
C VAL A 271 -7.07 0.42 -21.53
N GLY A 272 -6.59 -0.74 -21.06
CA GLY A 272 -6.50 -1.93 -21.90
C GLY A 272 -7.87 -2.48 -22.30
N GLY A 273 -8.69 -2.83 -21.30
CA GLY A 273 -10.06 -3.34 -21.46
C GLY A 273 -11.09 -2.49 -20.73
N ASN A 274 -12.01 -1.88 -21.47
CA ASN A 274 -13.07 -1.03 -20.92
C ASN A 274 -14.42 -1.74 -20.88
N PHE A 275 -15.02 -1.81 -19.69
CA PHE A 275 -16.32 -2.42 -19.42
C PHE A 275 -17.28 -1.46 -18.70
N SER A 276 -16.90 -0.18 -18.57
CA SER A 276 -17.65 0.84 -17.86
C SER A 276 -17.47 2.22 -18.50
N THR A 277 -17.92 3.26 -17.82
CA THR A 277 -17.80 4.65 -18.29
C THR A 277 -16.38 5.18 -18.09
N ILE A 278 -15.94 6.00 -19.05
CA ILE A 278 -14.76 6.84 -18.97
C ILE A 278 -15.22 8.27 -19.24
N THR A 279 -15.02 9.18 -18.29
CA THR A 279 -15.49 10.57 -18.39
C THR A 279 -14.36 11.53 -18.05
N ASN A 280 -14.15 12.54 -18.91
CA ASN A 280 -13.16 13.60 -18.69
C ASN A 280 -11.75 13.03 -18.43
N ALA A 281 -11.28 12.14 -19.30
CA ALA A 281 -10.03 11.41 -19.09
C ALA A 281 -9.14 11.46 -20.32
N TYR A 282 -7.82 11.40 -20.15
CA TYR A 282 -6.93 11.47 -21.31
C TYR A 282 -5.66 10.63 -21.16
N SER A 283 -5.08 10.26 -22.30
CA SER A 283 -3.76 9.63 -22.38
C SER A 283 -2.83 10.39 -23.31
N THR A 284 -1.55 10.51 -22.96
CA THR A 284 -0.55 11.18 -23.82
C THR A 284 0.67 10.31 -24.12
N GLY A 285 0.90 9.24 -23.35
CA GLY A 285 1.99 8.32 -23.61
C GLY A 285 1.74 7.46 -24.87
N PRO A 286 2.74 7.26 -25.73
CA PRO A 286 2.62 6.39 -26.89
C PRO A 286 2.33 4.94 -26.51
N VAL A 287 1.57 4.25 -27.36
CA VAL A 287 1.31 2.81 -27.26
C VAL A 287 2.13 2.07 -28.31
N THR A 288 3.14 1.33 -27.88
CA THR A 288 4.09 0.64 -28.76
C THR A 288 3.93 -0.87 -28.69
N VAL A 289 3.37 -1.47 -29.74
CA VAL A 289 3.20 -2.94 -29.89
C VAL A 289 3.58 -3.35 -31.33
N PRO A 290 4.74 -4.00 -31.57
CA PRO A 290 5.30 -4.19 -32.92
C PRO A 290 4.43 -4.94 -33.95
N SER A 291 3.47 -5.77 -33.51
CA SER A 291 2.54 -6.50 -34.40
C SER A 291 1.26 -6.93 -33.67
N GLY A 292 0.61 -5.97 -33.01
CA GLY A 292 -0.53 -6.25 -32.14
C GLY A 292 -1.91 -6.19 -32.80
N SER A 293 -2.93 -6.55 -32.02
CA SER A 293 -4.34 -6.29 -32.34
C SER A 293 -5.00 -5.50 -31.21
N ASN A 294 -6.05 -4.72 -31.51
CA ASN A 294 -6.74 -3.92 -30.50
C ASN A 294 -5.79 -2.97 -29.75
N ILE A 295 -5.06 -2.15 -30.51
CA ILE A 295 -4.13 -1.14 -30.00
C ILE A 295 -4.79 0.22 -30.19
N GLY A 296 -5.08 0.93 -29.09
CA GLY A 296 -5.77 2.22 -29.14
C GLY A 296 -5.06 3.28 -28.32
N GLY A 297 -5.06 4.52 -28.79
CA GLY A 297 -4.45 5.63 -28.06
C GLY A 297 -5.11 5.90 -26.70
N LEU A 298 -6.42 5.67 -26.57
CA LEU A 298 -7.16 5.75 -25.30
C LEU A 298 -7.54 4.37 -24.75
N VAL A 299 -8.29 3.58 -25.53
CA VAL A 299 -8.82 2.26 -25.13
C VAL A 299 -8.39 1.20 -26.14
N GLY A 300 -7.80 0.10 -25.68
CA GLY A 300 -7.43 -1.02 -26.56
C GLY A 300 -8.63 -1.87 -26.98
N TYR A 301 -9.46 -2.27 -26.01
CA TYR A 301 -10.66 -3.07 -26.21
C TYR A 301 -11.81 -2.51 -25.38
N SER A 302 -13.00 -2.38 -25.97
CA SER A 302 -14.21 -1.96 -25.24
C SER A 302 -15.33 -3.00 -25.41
N SER A 303 -16.01 -3.34 -24.33
CA SER A 303 -17.20 -4.20 -24.32
C SER A 303 -18.19 -3.70 -23.28
N GLY A 304 -19.26 -3.05 -23.75
CA GLY A 304 -20.27 -2.43 -22.87
C GLY A 304 -19.83 -1.12 -22.19
N GLY A 305 -18.57 -0.71 -22.34
CA GLY A 305 -18.07 0.57 -21.85
C GLY A 305 -18.22 1.72 -22.86
N SER A 306 -18.28 2.94 -22.35
CA SER A 306 -18.36 4.17 -23.14
C SER A 306 -17.29 5.18 -22.72
N ALA A 307 -16.95 6.12 -23.61
CA ALA A 307 -16.03 7.20 -23.32
C ALA A 307 -16.66 8.55 -23.73
N THR A 308 -16.65 9.52 -22.81
CA THR A 308 -17.22 10.86 -22.99
C THR A 308 -16.18 11.89 -22.56
N ASN A 309 -15.96 12.92 -23.38
CA ASN A 309 -14.93 13.94 -23.14
C ASN A 309 -13.56 13.31 -22.85
N ALA A 310 -13.17 12.32 -23.66
CA ALA A 310 -11.92 11.60 -23.48
C ALA A 310 -11.00 11.74 -24.68
N PHE A 311 -9.72 11.97 -24.43
CA PHE A 311 -8.76 12.42 -25.44
C PHE A 311 -7.49 11.56 -25.42
N TRP A 312 -6.82 11.45 -26.56
CA TRP A 312 -5.46 10.91 -26.61
C TRP A 312 -4.60 11.72 -27.58
N ASP A 313 -3.30 11.76 -27.31
CA ASP A 313 -2.33 12.31 -28.27
C ASP A 313 -1.90 11.25 -29.29
N SER A 314 -1.63 11.66 -30.53
CA SER A 314 -1.39 10.78 -31.70
C SER A 314 0.06 10.78 -32.16
#